data_AF-U5EDC5-F1
#
_entry.id   AF-U5EDC5-F1
#
_cell.length_a   1.000
_cell.length_b   1.000
_cell.length_c   1.000
_cell.angle_alpha   90.00
_cell.angle_beta   90.00
_cell.angle_gamma   90.00
#
_symmetry.space_group_name_H-M   'P 1'
#
loop_
_entity.id
_entity.type
_entity.pdbx_description
1 polymer ?
#
loop_
_entity_poly.entity_id
_entity_poly.type
_entity_poly.pdbx_seq_one_letter_code
_entity_poly.pdbx_strand_id
1 'polypeptide(L)'
;MHAIAALILGGFLVAVGVSHFLAPAYYRALVPAALPRPDLLVAASGGAEIVVGGCLAMPVTRAFGAWAALTLLCAYLVLWLARLLSAHTNRAAAAVAVNAIYVVWAALVATTGA
;
A
#
# COMPACT_ATOMS: atom_id res chain seq x y z
N MET A 1 -5.32 -7.95 -21.01
CA MET A 1 -4.12 -8.15 -20.18
C MET A 1 -4.21 -7.46 -18.80
N HIS A 2 -5.08 -6.46 -18.63
CA HIS A 2 -5.27 -5.68 -17.38
C HIS A 2 -5.79 -6.46 -16.17
N ALA A 3 -6.67 -7.45 -16.39
CA ALA A 3 -7.24 -8.24 -15.30
C ALA A 3 -6.16 -9.04 -14.53
N ILE A 4 -5.15 -9.56 -15.22
CA ILE A 4 -4.05 -10.29 -14.57
C ILE A 4 -3.22 -9.32 -13.71
N ALA A 5 -2.88 -8.14 -14.24
CA ALA A 5 -2.15 -7.13 -13.48
C ALA A 5 -2.92 -6.66 -12.24
N ALA A 6 -4.24 -6.45 -12.36
CA ALA A 6 -5.12 -6.10 -11.25
C ALA A 6 -5.22 -7.22 -10.21
N LEU A 7 -5.30 -8.48 -10.64
CA LEU A 7 -5.33 -9.65 -9.74
C LEU A 7 -4.01 -9.83 -9.01
N ILE A 8 -2.87 -9.63 -9.69
CA ILE A 8 -1.54 -9.68 -9.05
C ILE A 8 -1.40 -8.54 -8.04
N LEU A 9 -1.84 -7.31 -8.39
CA LEU A 9 -1.84 -6.17 -7.47
C LEU A 9 -2.75 -6.43 -6.27
N GLY A 10 -3.94 -6.97 -6.50
CA GLY A 10 -4.89 -7.32 -5.44
C GLY A 10 -4.33 -8.39 -4.51
N GLY A 11 -3.77 -9.47 -5.06
CA GLY A 11 -3.12 -10.52 -4.28
C GLY A 11 -1.93 -10.00 -3.45
N PHE A 12 -1.12 -9.11 -4.04
CA PHE A 12 -0.04 -8.43 -3.33
C PHE A 12 -0.57 -7.60 -2.14
N LEU A 13 -1.58 -6.75 -2.36
CA LEU A 13 -2.17 -5.94 -1.29
C LEU A 13 -2.79 -6.79 -0.19
N VAL A 14 -3.51 -7.87 -0.54
CA VAL A 14 -4.06 -8.80 0.47
C VAL A 14 -2.94 -9.44 1.29
N ALA A 15 -1.86 -9.90 0.65
CA ALA A 15 -0.74 -10.51 1.35
C ALA A 15 -0.05 -9.53 2.32
N VAL A 16 0.19 -8.29 1.88
CA VAL A 16 0.76 -7.24 2.75
C VAL A 16 -0.21 -6.87 3.87
N GLY A 17 -1.51 -6.75 3.57
CA GLY A 17 -2.54 -6.44 4.56
C GLY A 17 -2.66 -7.51 5.64
N VAL A 18 -2.63 -8.79 5.26
CA VAL A 18 -2.60 -9.91 6.22
C VAL A 18 -1.34 -9.84 7.09
N SER A 19 -0.19 -9.49 6.52
CA SER A 19 1.05 -9.41 7.29
C SER A 19 1.06 -8.31 8.36
N HIS A 20 0.20 -7.29 8.26
CA HIS A 20 0.00 -6.31 9.34
C HIS A 20 -0.50 -6.96 10.65
N PHE A 21 -1.30 -8.01 10.53
CA PHE A 21 -1.84 -8.74 11.67
C PHE A 21 -0.90 -9.84 12.17
N LEU A 22 -0.07 -10.41 11.28
CA LEU A 22 0.91 -11.44 11.64
C LEU A 22 2.18 -10.85 12.28
N ALA A 23 2.62 -9.68 11.83
CA ALA A 23 3.84 -9.02 12.29
C ALA A 23 3.61 -7.54 12.65
N PRO A 24 2.66 -7.21 13.55
CA PRO A 24 2.27 -5.83 13.83
C PRO A 24 3.42 -4.99 14.41
N ALA A 25 4.38 -5.60 15.11
CA ALA A 25 5.54 -4.90 15.64
C ALA A 25 6.42 -4.25 14.55
N TYR A 26 6.57 -4.92 13.40
CA TYR A 26 7.32 -4.38 12.26
C TYR A 26 6.65 -3.12 11.72
N TYR A 27 5.34 -3.20 11.48
CA TYR A 27 4.56 -2.08 10.93
C TYR A 27 4.43 -0.91 11.92
N ARG A 28 4.26 -1.18 13.22
CA ARG A 28 4.25 -0.13 14.25
C ARG A 28 5.54 0.69 14.25
N ALA A 29 6.69 0.05 14.06
CA ALA A 29 7.97 0.75 13.98
C ALA A 29 8.11 1.66 12.74
N LEU A 30 7.24 1.50 11.75
CA LEU A 30 7.15 2.37 10.57
C LEU A 30 6.23 3.58 10.78
N VAL A 31 5.28 3.49 11.71
CA VAL A 31 4.36 4.60 12.01
C VAL A 31 5.14 5.78 12.59
N PRO A 32 5.02 7.00 12.02
CA PRO A 32 5.63 8.20 12.58
C PRO A 32 5.18 8.47 14.02
N ALA A 33 6.11 8.90 14.87
CA ALA A 33 5.84 9.19 16.29
C ALA A 33 4.80 10.31 16.50
N ALA A 34 4.58 11.17 15.48
CA ALA A 34 3.57 12.22 15.51
C ALA A 34 2.12 11.71 15.40
N LEU A 35 1.92 10.47 14.94
CA LEU A 35 0.57 9.91 14.77
C LEU A 35 0.11 9.17 16.04
N PRO A 36 -1.12 9.43 16.51
CA PRO A 36 -1.65 8.75 17.69
C PRO A 36 -2.10 7.32 17.36
N ARG A 37 -2.06 6.44 18.37
CA ARG A 37 -2.61 5.07 18.32
C ARG A 37 -2.03 4.22 17.16
N PRO A 38 -0.71 3.96 17.14
CA PRO A 38 -0.05 3.23 16.05
C PRO A 38 -0.68 1.85 15.79
N ASP A 39 -1.12 1.16 16.83
CA ASP A 39 -1.78 -0.15 16.75
C ASP A 39 -3.05 -0.12 15.91
N LEU A 40 -3.89 0.89 16.13
CA LEU A 40 -5.13 1.05 15.36
C LEU A 40 -4.82 1.45 13.91
N LEU A 41 -3.82 2.28 13.69
CA LEU A 41 -3.42 2.69 12.35
C LEU A 41 -2.91 1.50 11.53
N VAL A 42 -2.08 0.64 12.14
CA VAL A 42 -1.59 -0.60 11.52
C VAL A 42 -2.73 -1.58 11.21
N ALA A 43 -3.66 -1.77 12.15
CA ALA A 43 -4.82 -2.64 11.91
C ALA A 43 -5.75 -2.06 10.82
N ALA A 44 -5.98 -0.75 10.83
CA ALA A 44 -6.84 -0.07 9.85
C ALA A 44 -6.21 -0.07 8.45
N SER A 45 -4.91 0.18 8.33
CA SER A 45 -4.19 0.15 7.05
C SER A 45 -4.17 -1.27 6.48
N GLY A 46 -3.89 -2.28 7.31
CA GLY A 46 -3.92 -3.68 6.89
C GLY A 46 -5.32 -4.12 6.44
N GLY A 47 -6.37 -3.69 7.14
CA GLY A 47 -7.76 -3.92 6.72
C GLY A 47 -8.11 -3.24 5.40
N ALA A 48 -7.67 -1.99 5.22
CA ALA A 48 -7.89 -1.24 3.97
C ALA A 48 -7.21 -1.94 2.77
N GLU A 49 -5.98 -2.41 2.94
CA GLU A 49 -5.26 -3.15 1.89
C GLU A 49 -6.00 -4.44 1.48
N ILE A 50 -6.51 -5.20 2.44
CA ILE A 50 -7.28 -6.43 2.17
C ILE A 50 -8.56 -6.11 1.40
N VAL A 51 -9.31 -5.08 1.83
CA VAL A 51 -10.55 -4.67 1.16
C VAL A 51 -10.26 -4.20 -0.27
N VAL A 52 -9.27 -3.33 -0.45
CA VAL A 52 -8.88 -2.83 -1.77
C VAL A 52 -8.39 -3.94 -2.69
N GLY A 53 -7.61 -4.89 -2.16
CA GLY A 53 -7.18 -6.06 -2.92
C GLY A 53 -8.35 -6.97 -3.32
N GLY A 54 -9.36 -7.12 -2.47
CA GLY A 54 -10.62 -7.78 -2.81
C GLY A 54 -11.40 -7.06 -3.91
N CYS A 55 -11.48 -5.73 -3.85
CA CYS A 55 -12.13 -4.93 -4.89
C CYS A 55 -11.49 -5.09 -6.27
N LEU A 56 -10.15 -5.26 -6.33
CA LEU A 56 -9.41 -5.50 -7.57
C LEU A 56 -9.73 -6.86 -8.23
N ALA A 57 -10.15 -7.84 -7.43
CA ALA A 57 -10.48 -9.18 -7.93
C ALA A 57 -11.82 -9.19 -8.69
N MET A 58 -12.80 -8.40 -8.23
CA MET A 58 -14.14 -8.38 -8.81
C MET A 58 -14.23 -7.37 -9.96
N PRO A 59 -14.65 -7.77 -11.18
CA PRO A 59 -14.73 -6.87 -12.34
C PRO A 59 -15.56 -5.61 -12.08
N VAL A 60 -16.65 -5.73 -11.32
CA VAL A 60 -17.59 -4.63 -11.04
C VAL A 60 -16.95 -3.53 -10.16
N THR A 61 -16.03 -3.89 -9.27
CA THR A 61 -15.39 -2.94 -8.33
C THR A 61 -13.94 -2.63 -8.68
N ARG A 62 -13.40 -3.22 -9.75
CA ARG A 62 -11.98 -3.15 -10.06
C ARG A 62 -11.53 -1.73 -10.33
N ALA A 63 -12.31 -0.95 -11.08
CA ALA A 63 -12.04 0.48 -11.32
C ALA A 63 -11.80 1.23 -10.01
N PHE A 64 -12.76 1.11 -9.09
CA PHE A 64 -12.65 1.71 -7.76
C PHE A 64 -11.45 1.17 -6.98
N GLY A 65 -11.25 -0.15 -6.96
CA GLY A 65 -10.13 -0.80 -6.28
C GLY A 65 -8.76 -0.34 -6.80
N ALA A 66 -8.61 -0.09 -8.10
CA ALA A 66 -7.36 0.39 -8.69
C ALA A 66 -7.03 1.82 -8.27
N TRP A 67 -8.02 2.71 -8.29
CA TRP A 67 -7.85 4.07 -7.78
C TRP A 67 -7.57 4.09 -6.28
N ALA A 68 -8.29 3.27 -5.49
CA ALA A 68 -8.05 3.15 -4.05
C ALA A 68 -6.64 2.60 -3.74
N ALA A 69 -6.18 1.60 -4.51
CA ALA A 69 -4.81 1.06 -4.39
C ALA A 69 -3.76 2.14 -4.66
N LEU A 70 -3.94 2.91 -5.73
CA LEU A 70 -3.06 4.03 -6.06
C LEU A 70 -3.03 5.05 -4.91
N THR A 71 -4.18 5.43 -4.36
CA THR A 71 -4.25 6.36 -3.23
C THR A 71 -3.52 5.84 -2.00
N LEU A 72 -3.73 4.57 -1.62
CA LEU A 72 -3.05 3.96 -0.47
C LEU A 72 -1.54 3.93 -0.66
N LEU A 73 -1.07 3.50 -1.83
CA LEU A 73 0.36 3.42 -2.12
C LEU A 73 1.00 4.81 -2.14
N CYS A 74 0.34 5.82 -2.69
CA CYS A 74 0.78 7.22 -2.60
C CYS A 74 0.90 7.69 -1.14
N ALA A 75 -0.06 7.35 -0.27
CA ALA A 75 0.02 7.69 1.15
C ALA A 75 1.25 7.05 1.81
N TYR A 76 1.55 5.79 1.50
CA TYR A 76 2.75 5.12 2.01
C TYR A 76 4.04 5.71 1.45
N LEU A 77 4.06 6.13 0.19
CA LEU A 77 5.21 6.83 -0.41
C LEU A 77 5.52 8.11 0.38
N VAL A 78 4.48 8.88 0.74
CA VAL A 78 4.62 10.08 1.58
C VAL A 78 5.21 9.74 2.95
N LEU A 79 4.77 8.66 3.59
CA LEU A 79 5.34 8.22 4.88
C LEU A 79 6.81 7.82 4.76
N TRP A 80 7.19 7.10 3.69
CA TRP A 80 8.59 6.74 3.42
C TRP A 80 9.46 7.95 3.11
N LEU A 81 8.93 8.93 2.35
CA LEU A 81 9.59 10.20 2.08
C LEU A 81 9.83 10.98 3.38
N ALA A 82 8.80 11.11 4.24
CA ALA A 82 8.95 11.77 5.53
C ALA A 82 10.03 11.08 6.40
N ARG A 83 10.09 9.75 6.38
CA ARG A 83 11.14 8.98 7.08
C ARG A 83 12.53 9.19 6.48
N LEU A 84 12.65 9.24 5.16
CA LEU A 84 13.91 9.52 4.48
C LEU A 84 14.41 10.93 4.82
N LEU A 85 13.52 11.92 4.85
CA LEU A 85 13.86 13.31 5.16
C LEU A 85 14.21 13.53 6.63
N SER A 86 13.72 12.69 7.54
CA SER A 86 13.99 12.81 8.98
C SER A 86 15.22 12.04 9.45
N ALA A 87 15.48 10.85 8.88
CA ALA A 87 16.54 9.95 9.34
C ALA A 87 17.66 9.72 8.32
N HIS A 88 17.48 10.13 7.06
CA HIS A 88 18.45 10.02 5.96
C HIS A 88 19.14 8.64 5.83
N THR A 89 18.37 7.55 5.97
CA THR A 89 18.91 6.18 5.92
C THR A 89 18.83 5.58 4.51
N ASN A 90 19.83 4.78 4.13
CA ASN A 90 19.81 3.99 2.88
C ASN A 90 18.57 3.08 2.79
N ARG A 91 18.11 2.55 3.93
CA ARG A 91 16.90 1.72 3.99
C ARG A 91 15.64 2.52 3.65
N ALA A 92 15.52 3.74 4.15
CA ALA A 92 14.41 4.62 3.80
C ALA A 92 14.46 5.01 2.32
N ALA A 93 15.65 5.28 1.76
CA ALA A 93 15.81 5.58 0.34
C ALA A 93 15.40 4.39 -0.54
N ALA A 94 15.83 3.17 -0.20
CA ALA A 94 15.40 1.96 -0.87
C ALA A 94 13.88 1.75 -0.78
N ALA A 95 13.28 2.00 0.38
CA ALA A 95 11.85 1.88 0.56
C ALA A 95 11.06 2.91 -0.26
N VAL A 96 11.54 4.15 -0.39
CA VAL A 96 10.96 5.15 -1.30
C VAL A 96 11.01 4.67 -2.74
N ALA A 97 12.17 4.18 -3.21
CA ALA A 97 12.32 3.68 -4.57
C ALA A 97 11.38 2.50 -4.86
N VAL A 98 11.32 1.52 -3.95
CA VAL A 98 10.43 0.36 -4.07
C VAL A 98 8.97 0.79 -4.05
N ASN A 99 8.58 1.69 -3.15
CA ASN A 99 7.20 2.15 -3.06
C ASN A 99 6.78 2.98 -4.29
N ALA A 100 7.69 3.77 -4.87
CA ALA A 100 7.44 4.47 -6.13
C ALA A 100 7.14 3.51 -7.29
N ILE A 101 7.81 2.35 -7.35
CA ILE A 101 7.50 1.28 -8.32
C ILE A 101 6.07 0.77 -8.11
N TYR A 102 5.63 0.57 -6.86
CA TYR A 102 4.27 0.15 -6.57
C TYR A 102 3.24 1.21 -6.98
N VAL A 103 3.52 2.50 -6.74
CA VAL A 103 2.66 3.60 -7.19
C VAL A 103 2.54 3.61 -8.70
N VAL A 104 3.64 3.47 -9.44
CA VAL A 104 3.60 3.38 -10.92
C VAL A 104 2.78 2.18 -11.36
N TRP A 105 2.98 1.01 -10.75
CA TRP A 105 2.21 -0.19 -11.07
C TRP A 105 0.70 0.02 -10.84
N ALA A 106 0.31 0.59 -9.70
CA ALA A 106 -1.09 0.89 -9.42
C ALA A 106 -1.67 1.97 -10.35
N ALA A 107 -0.88 2.98 -10.71
CA ALA A 107 -1.29 4.00 -11.68
C ALA A 107 -1.54 3.41 -13.07
N LEU A 108 -0.67 2.49 -13.52
CA LEU A 108 -0.88 1.75 -14.76
C LEU A 108 -2.16 0.91 -14.70
N VAL A 109 -2.42 0.21 -13.60
CA VAL A 109 -3.67 -0.56 -13.43
C VAL A 109 -4.89 0.36 -13.43
N ALA A 110 -4.83 1.52 -12.76
CA ALA A 110 -5.95 2.47 -12.67
C ALA A 110 -6.25 3.19 -13.99
N THR A 111 -5.23 3.50 -14.79
CA THR A 111 -5.37 4.28 -16.03
C THR A 111 -5.59 3.42 -17.28
N THR A 112 -5.15 2.15 -17.27
CA THR A 112 -5.27 1.27 -18.44
C THR A 112 -6.55 0.44 -18.50
N GLY A 113 -7.56 0.80 -17.70
CA GLY A 113 -8.86 0.14 -17.71
C GLY A 113 -8.93 -0.96 -16.66
N ALA A 114 -9.35 -0.56 -15.47
CA ALA A 114 -9.85 -1.43 -14.43
C ALA A 114 -11.36 -1.63 -14.61
#